data_AF-A0A953ZEG1-F1
#
_entry.id   AF-A0A953ZEG1-F1
#
_cell.length_a   1.000
_cell.length_b   1.000
_cell.length_c   1.000
_cell.angle_alpha   90.00
_cell.angle_beta   90.00
_cell.angle_gamma   90.00
#
_symmetry.space_group_name_H-M   'P 1'
#
loop_
_entity.id
_entity.type
_entity.pdbx_description
1 polymer ?
#
loop_
_entity_poly.entity_id
_entity_poly.type
_entity_poly.pdbx_seq_one_letter_code
_entity_poly.pdbx_strand_id
1 'polypeptide(L)' 'MPELTNEFINERFAHLFEQYFDRFEIRTDGEGSRYIHAEYSHPRFKRTWLPQLFCGLRVRCVPTDVDGKPSPESQTTSQA' A
#
# COMPACT_ATOMS: atom_id res chain seq x y z
N MET A 1 0.09 -21.62 -7.70
CA MET A 1 1.07 -20.62 -7.24
C MET A 1 1.26 -20.83 -5.75
N PRO A 2 2.49 -20.76 -5.22
CA PRO A 2 2.70 -20.82 -3.78
C PRO A 2 1.88 -19.70 -3.10
N GLU A 3 1.34 -19.98 -1.91
CA GLU A 3 0.59 -19.00 -1.14
C GLU A 3 1.50 -17.82 -0.76
N LEU A 4 1.00 -16.60 -0.97
CA LEU A 4 1.70 -15.38 -0.59
C LEU A 4 1.66 -15.23 0.94
N THR A 5 2.76 -15.63 1.58
CA THR A 5 2.97 -15.47 3.02
C THR A 5 3.24 -14.00 3.36
N ASN A 6 2.89 -13.61 4.58
CA ASN A 6 3.15 -12.25 5.07
C ASN A 6 4.66 -11.95 5.10
N GLU A 7 5.49 -12.96 5.41
CA GLU A 7 6.95 -12.84 5.41
C GLU A 7 7.46 -12.47 4.02
N PHE A 8 7.08 -13.22 2.98
CA PHE A 8 7.50 -12.95 1.60
C PHE A 8 6.99 -11.59 1.10
N ILE A 9 5.74 -11.23 1.41
CA ILE A 9 5.17 -9.92 1.07
C ILE A 9 6.01 -8.80 1.70
N ASN A 10 6.33 -8.92 2.99
CA ASN A 10 7.13 -7.93 3.71
C ASN A 10 8.56 -7.83 3.16
N GLU A 11 9.26 -8.96 2.98
CA GLU A 11 10.61 -8.97 2.42
C GLU A 11 10.65 -8.34 1.03
N ARG A 12 9.68 -8.69 0.18
CA ARG A 12 9.61 -8.16 -1.18
C ARG A 12 9.28 -6.67 -1.19
N PHE A 13 8.40 -6.21 -0.30
CA PHE A 13 8.06 -4.79 -0.18
C PHE A 13 9.24 -3.99 0.37
N ALA A 14 9.90 -4.48 1.42
CA ALA A 14 11.09 -3.88 2.01
C ALA A 14 12.18 -3.68 0.95
N HIS A 15 12.53 -4.75 0.24
CA HIS A 15 13.56 -4.73 -0.80
C HIS A 15 13.32 -3.67 -1.89
N LEU A 16 12.05 -3.37 -2.19
CA LEU A 16 11.70 -2.41 -3.24
C LEU A 16 11.52 -1.00 -2.69
N PHE A 17 11.03 -0.84 -1.46
CA PHE A 17 10.47 0.43 -1.00
C PHE A 17 10.90 0.89 0.40
N GLU A 18 11.70 0.12 1.15
CA GLU A 18 12.08 0.49 2.53
C GLU A 18 12.72 1.88 2.64
N GLN A 19 13.50 2.30 1.64
CA GLN A 19 14.15 3.61 1.62
C GLN A 19 13.18 4.79 1.51
N TYR A 20 11.91 4.54 1.19
CA TYR A 20 10.92 5.59 0.95
C TYR A 20 9.87 5.73 2.06
N PHE A 21 9.79 4.75 2.96
CA PHE A 21 8.81 4.70 4.03
C PHE A 21 9.52 4.68 5.38
N ASP A 22 9.01 5.45 6.33
CA ASP A 22 9.53 5.45 7.70
C ASP A 22 9.13 4.15 8.41
N ARG A 23 7.96 3.62 8.05
CA ARG A 23 7.39 2.40 8.61
C ARG A 23 6.41 1.77 7.62
N PHE A 24 6.33 0.45 7.61
CA PHE A 24 5.25 -0.27 6.94
C PHE A 24 4.87 -1.55 7.71
N GLU A 25 3.63 -1.99 7.53
CA GLU A 25 3.10 -3.22 8.14
C GLU A 25 1.95 -3.80 7.31
N ILE A 26 1.78 -5.12 7.37
CA ILE A 26 0.63 -5.80 6.78
C ILE A 26 -0.52 -5.75 7.78
N ARG A 27 -1.66 -5.21 7.35
CA ARG A 27 -2.90 -5.18 8.10
C ARG A 27 -3.98 -5.97 7.38
N THR A 28 -5.01 -6.36 8.12
CA THR A 28 -6.21 -6.98 7.59
C THR A 28 -7.40 -6.08 7.94
N ASP A 29 -8.30 -5.84 6.98
CA ASP A 29 -9.54 -5.12 7.26
C ASP A 29 -10.57 -6.02 7.97
N GLY A 30 -11.72 -5.44 8.32
CA GLY A 30 -12.83 -6.18 8.94
C GLY A 30 -13.48 -7.23 8.04
N GLU A 31 -13.17 -7.24 6.75
CA GLU A 31 -13.70 -8.19 5.75
C GLU A 31 -12.70 -9.32 5.44
N GLY A 32 -11.51 -9.30 6.06
CA GLY A 32 -10.47 -10.32 5.87
C GLY A 32 -9.52 -10.03 4.72
N SER A 33 -9.61 -8.88 4.07
CA SER A 33 -8.68 -8.47 3.01
C SER A 33 -7.39 -7.93 3.61
N ARG A 34 -6.26 -8.37 3.06
CA ARG A 34 -4.92 -7.95 3.49
C ARG A 34 -4.42 -6.77 2.66
N TYR A 35 -3.77 -5.81 3.31
CA TYR A 35 -3.14 -4.66 2.66
C TYR A 35 -1.86 -4.25 3.38
N ILE A 36 -0.99 -3.52 2.69
CA ILE A 36 0.22 -2.93 3.28
C ILE A 36 -0.11 -1.49 3.64
N HIS A 37 0.00 -1.16 4.94
CA HIS A 37 -0.04 0.21 5.43
C HIS A 37 1.38 0.73 5.52
N ALA A 38 1.67 1.85 4.85
CA ALA A 38 3.02 2.43 4.81
C ALA A 38 2.96 3.93 5.13
N GLU A 39 3.80 4.36 6.08
CA GLU A 39 3.88 5.73 6.58
C GLU A 39 5.11 6.43 6.01
N TYR A 40 4.96 7.71 5.66
CA TYR A 40 6.05 8.52 5.13
C TYR A 40 5.93 9.97 5.63
N SER A 41 7.05 10.54 6.05
CA SER A 41 7.19 11.92 6.52
C SER A 41 7.53 12.90 5.41
N HIS A 42 7.99 12.41 4.25
CA HIS A 42 8.46 13.24 3.16
C HIS A 42 7.50 13.22 1.96
N PRO A 43 6.97 14.38 1.51
CA PRO A 43 5.92 14.46 0.47
C PRO A 43 6.40 14.08 -0.95
N ARG A 44 7.58 13.48 -1.08
CA ARG A 44 8.14 13.07 -2.37
C ARG A 44 7.44 11.84 -2.96
N PHE A 45 6.66 11.10 -2.17
CA PHE A 45 5.98 9.89 -2.65
C PHE A 45 4.77 10.25 -3.53
N LYS A 46 4.97 10.27 -4.85
CA LYS A 46 3.86 10.35 -5.80
C LYS A 46 3.21 8.97 -5.95
N ARG A 47 1.89 8.94 -6.06
CA ARG A 47 1.02 7.76 -6.33
C ARG A 47 1.55 6.84 -7.45
N THR A 48 2.41 7.36 -8.32
CA THR A 48 3.11 6.70 -9.43
C THR A 48 4.25 5.75 -9.05
N TRP A 49 4.69 5.72 -7.79
CA TRP A 49 5.85 4.91 -7.36
C TRP A 49 5.51 3.51 -6.87
N LEU A 50 4.22 3.22 -6.66
CA LEU A 50 3.77 1.87 -6.32
C LEU A 50 3.41 1.10 -7.59
N PRO A 51 3.87 -0.15 -7.71
CA PRO A 51 3.70 -0.93 -8.92
C PRO A 51 2.24 -1.33 -9.06
N GLN A 52 1.68 -1.23 -10.26
CA GLN A 52 0.32 -1.74 -10.54
C GLN A 52 0.24 -3.27 -10.38
N LEU A 53 1.39 -3.95 -10.42
CA LEU A 53 1.56 -5.38 -10.20
C LEU A 53 2.58 -5.62 -9.09
N PHE A 54 2.15 -6.26 -8.01
CA PHE A 54 3.01 -6.64 -6.89
C PHE A 54 2.83 -8.13 -6.59
N CYS A 55 3.93 -8.88 -6.57
CA CYS A 55 3.91 -10.34 -6.39
C CYS A 55 2.97 -11.09 -7.36
N GLY A 56 2.82 -10.57 -8.59
CA GLY A 56 1.91 -11.13 -9.60
C GLY A 56 0.43 -10.76 -9.41
N LEU A 57 0.09 -9.99 -8.38
CA LEU A 57 -1.25 -9.49 -8.10
C LEU A 57 -1.38 -8.04 -8.56
N ARG A 58 -2.56 -7.69 -9.10
CA ARG A 58 -2.90 -6.28 -9.32
C ARG A 58 -3.18 -5.62 -7.99
N VAL A 59 -2.48 -4.53 -7.69
CA VAL A 59 -2.63 -3.78 -6.44
C VAL A 59 -3.03 -2.34 -6.72
N ARG A 60 -3.72 -1.73 -5.75
CA ARG A 60 -4.12 -0.32 -5.79
C ARG A 60 -3.54 0.41 -4.60
N CYS A 61 -2.86 1.52 -4.86
CA CYS A 61 -2.44 2.44 -3.81
C CYS A 61 -3.57 3.45 -3.52
N VAL A 62 -3.92 3.58 -2.25
CA VAL A 62 -4.86 4.58 -1.76
C VAL A 62 -4.15 5.41 -0.70
N PRO A 63 -3.95 6.73 -0.89
CA PRO A 63 -3.46 7.58 0.17
C PRO A 63 -4.48 7.66 1.30
N THR A 64 -3.99 7.57 2.52
CA THR A 64 -4.75 7.65 3.75
C THR A 64 -4.27 8.81 4.61
N ASP A 65 -5.16 9.39 5.41
CA ASP A 65 -4.78 10.29 6.50
C ASP A 65 -4.12 9.51 7.67
N VAL A 66 -3.70 10.26 8.70
CA VAL A 66 -3.01 9.73 9.88
C VAL A 66 -3.84 8.68 10.65
N ASP A 67 -5.16 8.68 10.50
CA ASP A 67 -6.07 7.71 11.12
C ASP A 67 -6.30 6.48 10.22
N GLY A 68 -5.59 6.37 9.10
CA GLY A 68 -5.73 5.27 8.13
C GLY A 68 -7.02 5.35 7.32
N LYS A 69 -7.78 6.45 7.42
CA LYS A 69 -8.96 6.67 6.58
C LYS A 69 -8.51 7.13 5.19
N PRO A 70 -9.20 6.74 4.12
CA PRO A 70 -8.85 7.19 2.78
C PRO A 70 -8.93 8.71 2.72
N SER A 71 -7.85 9.38 2.32
CA SER A 71 -7.84 10.84 2.21
C SER A 71 -8.97 11.28 1.29
N PRO A 72 -9.69 12.38 1.59
CA PRO A 72 -10.85 12.83 0.81
C PRO A 72 -10.54 13.09 -0.67
N GLU A 73 -9.27 13.35 -0.99
CA GLU A 73 -8.75 13.50 -2.36
C GLU A 73 -8.81 12.19 -3.18
N SER A 74 -8.97 11.03 -2.54
CA SER A 74 -9.14 9.73 -3.20
C SER A 74 -10.57 9.43 -3.66
N GLN A 75 -11.56 10.22 -3.27
CA GLN A 75 -12.97 9.99 -3.61
C GLN A 75 -13.43 10.68 -4.90
N THR A 76 -12.60 11.50 -5.55
CA THR A 76 -12.94 12.13 -6.82
C THR A 76 -12.26 11.39 -7.97
N THR A 77 -12.97 10.44 -8.60
CA THR A 77 -13.08 10.24 -10.07
C THR A 77 -13.86 8.94 -10.30
N SER A 78 -15.18 8.99 -10.14
CA SER A 78 -16.11 8.06 -10.77
C SER A 78 -17.47 8.74 -10.83
N GLN A 79 -17.58 9.86 -11.54
CA GLN A 79 -18.87 10.37 -11.98
C GLN A 79 -18.73 11.02 -13.36
N ALA A 80 -19.53 10.46 -14.28
CA ALA A 80 -19.96 10.90 -15.61
C ALA A 80 -18.92 10.94 -16.74
#